data_AF-A0A7Z1AIS9-F1
#
_entry.id   AF-A0A7Z1AIS9-F1
#
_cell.length_a   1.000
_cell.length_b   1.000
_cell.length_c   1.000
_cell.angle_alpha   90.00
_cell.angle_beta   90.00
_cell.angle_gamma   90.00
#
_symmetry.space_group_name_H-M   'P 1'
#
loop_
_entity.id
_entity.type
_entity.pdbx_description
1 polymer ?
#
loop_
_entity_poly.entity_id
_entity_poly.type
_entity_poly.pdbx_seq_one_letter_code
_entity_poly.pdbx_strand_id
1 'polypeptide(L)'
;MIGDFSALDLLHALTGLMTVLAAVLATIRIAKGPGLLDRTVAFDVLTAAGIGMIAVMIVWWHRYDLSVLLIILALTAFMSGVVVSRFATRIDRSQQRILSEEEAQEQVAERERQAEEAQREETEDAQRSVHDARQTGAVDAAHDLELVHDPEHGTQEEH
;
A
#
# COMPACT_ATOMS: atom_id res chain seq x y z
N MET A 1 48.14 -14.65 37.59
CA MET A 1 47.01 -15.47 38.06
C MET A 1 46.08 -14.70 39.03
N ILE A 2 46.11 -13.35 39.02
CA ILE A 2 45.21 -12.49 39.82
C ILE A 2 44.36 -11.57 38.89
N GLY A 3 44.71 -11.48 37.59
CA GLY A 3 44.00 -10.61 36.64
C GLY A 3 42.80 -11.27 35.96
N ASP A 4 42.71 -12.59 36.04
CA ASP A 4 41.72 -13.43 35.39
C ASP A 4 40.34 -13.27 36.05
N PHE A 5 40.28 -13.14 37.37
CA PHE A 5 39.04 -12.89 38.11
C PHE A 5 38.42 -11.53 37.76
N SER A 6 39.19 -10.44 37.81
CA SER A 6 38.65 -9.11 37.49
C SER A 6 38.22 -8.94 36.03
N ALA A 7 38.94 -9.56 35.10
CA ALA A 7 38.58 -9.50 33.67
C ALA A 7 37.28 -10.26 33.36
N LEU A 8 37.10 -11.46 33.93
CA LEU A 8 35.88 -12.24 33.78
C LEU A 8 34.69 -11.56 34.46
N ASP A 9 34.88 -11.01 35.66
CA ASP A 9 33.83 -10.27 36.37
C ASP A 9 33.37 -9.03 35.57
N LEU A 10 34.31 -8.28 35.00
CA LEU A 10 34.01 -7.14 34.12
C LEU A 10 33.25 -7.58 32.86
N LEU A 11 33.66 -8.69 32.25
CA LEU A 11 33.01 -9.24 31.06
C LEU A 11 31.56 -9.67 31.36
N HIS A 12 31.32 -10.35 32.48
CA HIS A 12 29.98 -10.74 32.91
C HIS A 12 29.11 -9.52 33.22
N ALA A 13 29.64 -8.53 33.94
CA ALA A 13 28.93 -7.29 34.25
C ALA A 13 28.56 -6.50 32.98
N LEU A 14 29.49 -6.39 32.03
CA LEU A 14 29.26 -5.72 30.75
C LEU A 14 28.20 -6.45 29.92
N THR A 15 28.29 -7.77 29.84
CA THR A 15 27.32 -8.60 29.12
C THR A 15 25.93 -8.46 29.73
N GLY A 16 25.81 -8.61 31.05
CA GLY A 16 24.55 -8.45 31.77
C GLY A 16 23.94 -7.06 31.57
N LEU A 17 24.77 -6.00 31.62
CA LEU A 17 24.32 -4.64 31.36
C LEU A 17 23.77 -4.46 29.94
N MET A 18 24.49 -4.97 28.93
CA MET A 18 24.04 -4.92 27.54
C MET A 18 22.75 -5.70 27.32
N THR A 19 22.62 -6.87 27.97
CA THR A 19 21.41 -7.69 27.89
C THR A 19 20.21 -6.99 28.53
N VAL A 20 20.38 -6.37 29.69
CA VAL A 20 19.31 -5.58 30.35
C VAL A 20 18.92 -4.39 29.48
N LEU A 21 19.89 -3.67 28.91
CA LEU A 21 19.63 -2.56 28.00
C LEU A 21 18.80 -3.03 26.79
N ALA A 22 19.20 -4.15 26.17
CA ALA A 22 18.46 -4.75 25.05
C ALA A 22 17.03 -5.13 25.46
N ALA A 23 16.83 -5.74 26.63
CA ALA A 23 15.52 -6.10 27.14
C ALA A 23 14.62 -4.86 27.38
N VAL A 24 15.18 -3.78 27.93
CA VAL A 24 14.46 -2.52 28.14
C VAL A 24 14.06 -1.90 26.79
N LEU A 25 14.99 -1.81 25.84
CA LEU A 25 14.71 -1.27 24.51
C LEU A 25 13.66 -2.10 23.76
N ALA A 26 13.77 -3.43 23.83
CA ALA A 26 12.79 -4.35 23.27
C ALA A 26 11.41 -4.15 23.89
N THR A 27 11.33 -4.02 25.22
CA THR A 27 10.07 -3.75 25.94
C THR A 27 9.43 -2.43 25.51
N ILE A 28 10.22 -1.37 25.36
CA ILE A 28 9.74 -0.07 24.85
C ILE A 28 9.21 -0.23 23.42
N ARG A 29 9.90 -1.00 22.57
CA ARG A 29 9.48 -1.27 21.19
C ARG A 29 8.20 -2.10 21.13
N ILE A 30 8.01 -3.08 22.01
CA ILE A 30 6.75 -3.84 22.13
C ILE A 30 5.57 -2.89 22.43
N ALA A 31 5.78 -1.92 23.33
CA ALA A 31 4.72 -0.98 23.74
C ALA A 31 4.41 0.09 22.68
N LYS A 32 5.44 0.64 22.03
CA LYS A 32 5.32 1.78 21.09
C LYS A 32 5.36 1.38 19.61
N GLY A 33 5.56 0.10 19.31
CA GLY A 33 5.75 -0.40 17.96
C GLY A 33 4.54 -0.13 17.06
N PRO A 34 4.72 0.41 15.83
CA PRO A 34 3.64 0.85 14.95
C PRO A 34 2.84 -0.30 14.32
N GLY A 35 3.42 -1.50 14.25
CA GLY A 35 2.79 -2.66 13.61
C GLY A 35 2.94 -3.94 14.43
N LEU A 36 2.05 -4.90 14.20
CA LEU A 36 2.08 -6.22 14.84
C LEU A 36 3.40 -6.96 14.56
N LEU A 37 3.93 -6.84 13.35
CA LEU A 37 5.23 -7.41 12.98
C LEU A 37 6.35 -6.86 13.86
N ASP A 38 6.40 -5.54 14.03
CA ASP A 38 7.43 -4.87 14.83
C ASP A 38 7.40 -5.29 16.31
N ARG A 39 6.19 -5.38 16.89
CA ARG A 39 6.00 -5.86 18.26
C ARG A 39 6.44 -7.31 18.41
N THR A 40 6.22 -8.14 17.39
CA THR A 40 6.58 -9.55 17.45
C THR A 40 8.09 -9.77 17.29
N VAL A 41 8.74 -9.00 16.40
CA VAL A 41 10.21 -8.98 16.30
C VAL A 41 10.82 -8.47 17.61
N ALA A 42 10.25 -7.43 18.22
CA ALA A 42 10.71 -6.93 19.52
C ALA A 42 10.56 -7.98 20.63
N PHE A 43 9.51 -8.80 20.61
CA PHE A 43 9.34 -9.92 21.53
C PHE A 43 10.38 -11.04 21.34
N ASP A 44 10.78 -11.31 20.09
CA ASP A 44 11.87 -12.24 19.80
C ASP A 44 13.20 -11.73 20.35
N VAL A 45 13.52 -10.44 20.15
CA VAL A 45 14.70 -9.79 20.73
C VAL A 45 14.67 -9.81 22.26
N LEU A 46 13.50 -9.58 22.87
CA LEU A 46 13.34 -9.68 24.33
C LEU A 46 13.63 -11.11 24.83
N THR A 47 13.17 -12.11 24.10
CA THR A 47 13.43 -13.53 24.42
C THR A 47 14.92 -13.85 24.29
N ALA A 48 15.57 -13.40 23.21
CA ALA A 48 17.02 -13.55 23.02
C ALA A 48 17.83 -12.85 24.13
N ALA A 49 17.41 -11.68 24.58
CA ALA A 49 18.00 -11.03 25.74
C ALA A 49 17.82 -11.89 27.00
N GLY A 50 16.63 -12.45 27.24
CA GLY A 50 16.41 -13.39 28.35
C GLY A 50 17.36 -14.60 28.32
N ILE A 51 17.56 -15.20 27.15
CA ILE A 51 18.53 -16.29 26.93
C ILE A 51 19.94 -15.85 27.30
N GLY A 52 20.37 -14.66 26.83
CA GLY A 52 21.67 -14.09 27.18
C GLY A 52 21.85 -13.90 28.69
N MET A 53 20.81 -13.44 29.39
CA MET A 53 20.85 -13.23 30.84
C MET A 53 20.99 -14.56 31.58
N ILE A 54 20.23 -15.58 31.17
CA ILE A 54 20.33 -16.94 31.73
C ILE A 54 21.72 -17.53 31.49
N ALA A 55 22.31 -17.29 30.32
CA ALA A 55 23.67 -17.75 30.03
C ALA A 55 24.71 -17.12 30.98
N VAL A 56 24.61 -15.82 31.27
CA VAL A 56 25.47 -15.16 32.27
C VAL A 56 25.26 -15.77 33.66
N MET A 57 24.01 -16.05 34.05
CA MET A 57 23.69 -16.66 35.35
C MET A 57 24.26 -18.09 35.50
N ILE A 58 24.27 -18.89 34.43
CA ILE A 58 24.86 -20.24 34.43
C ILE A 58 26.34 -20.16 34.79
N VAL A 59 27.07 -19.26 34.12
CA VAL A 59 28.51 -19.10 34.34
C VAL A 59 28.78 -18.57 35.75
N TRP A 60 27.99 -17.60 36.21
CA TRP A 60 28.15 -17.00 37.53
C TRP A 60 27.90 -18.00 38.66
N TRP A 61 26.81 -18.76 38.61
CA TRP A 61 26.43 -19.70 39.68
C TRP A 61 26.94 -21.13 39.49
N HIS A 62 27.61 -21.43 38.37
CA HIS A 62 28.06 -22.79 38.03
C HIS A 62 26.93 -23.83 38.08
N ARG A 63 25.70 -23.41 37.73
CA ARG A 63 24.52 -24.29 37.70
C ARG A 63 24.15 -24.64 36.26
N TYR A 64 24.54 -25.83 35.84
CA TYR A 64 24.29 -26.33 34.48
C TYR A 64 22.84 -26.78 34.23
N ASP A 65 22.01 -26.86 35.27
CA ASP A 65 20.58 -27.22 35.14
C ASP A 65 19.83 -26.28 34.18
N LEU A 66 20.26 -25.01 34.10
CA LEU A 66 19.64 -24.00 33.22
C LEU A 66 20.06 -24.14 31.75
N SER A 67 21.07 -24.97 31.43
CA SER A 67 21.52 -25.19 30.05
C SER A 67 20.44 -25.86 29.20
N VAL A 68 19.64 -26.76 29.78
CA VAL A 68 18.49 -27.37 29.09
C VAL A 68 17.44 -26.30 28.76
N LEU A 69 17.22 -25.37 29.68
CA LEU A 69 16.32 -24.24 29.46
C LEU A 69 16.80 -23.35 28.30
N LEU A 70 18.11 -23.11 28.17
CA LEU A 70 18.66 -22.36 27.03
C LEU A 70 18.33 -23.02 25.69
N ILE A 71 18.48 -24.35 25.60
CA ILE A 71 18.19 -25.09 24.36
C ILE A 71 16.72 -24.94 24.01
N ILE A 72 15.82 -25.16 24.97
CA ILE A 72 14.36 -25.05 24.76
C ILE A 72 13.97 -23.61 24.37
N LEU A 73 14.52 -22.60 25.05
CA LEU A 73 14.25 -21.20 24.75
C LEU A 73 14.78 -20.79 23.37
N ALA A 74 15.98 -21.23 22.99
CA ALA A 74 16.56 -20.93 21.68
C ALA A 74 15.73 -21.52 20.54
N LEU A 75 15.28 -22.77 20.69
CA LEU A 75 14.37 -23.41 19.72
C LEU A 75 13.02 -22.69 19.65
N THR A 76 12.49 -22.26 20.80
CA THR A 76 11.21 -21.54 20.88
C THR A 76 11.30 -20.17 20.21
N ALA A 77 12.37 -19.41 20.47
CA ALA A 77 12.60 -18.10 19.86
C ALA A 77 12.73 -18.23 18.33
N PHE A 78 13.54 -19.19 17.87
CA PHE A 78 13.68 -19.48 16.44
C PHE A 78 12.34 -19.83 15.78
N MET A 79 11.54 -20.69 16.42
CA MET A 79 10.22 -21.08 15.91
C MET A 79 9.25 -19.90 15.81
N SER A 80 9.29 -18.97 16.77
CA SER A 80 8.52 -17.72 16.71
C SER A 80 8.82 -16.93 15.43
N GLY A 81 10.11 -16.72 15.13
CA GLY A 81 10.55 -16.03 13.90
C GLY A 81 10.07 -16.72 12.61
N VAL A 82 10.12 -18.06 12.55
CA VAL A 82 9.65 -18.84 11.39
C VAL A 82 8.14 -18.71 11.18
N VAL A 83 7.36 -18.80 12.27
CA VAL A 83 5.90 -18.63 12.22
C VAL A 83 5.54 -17.23 11.71
N VAL A 84 6.17 -16.20 12.27
CA VAL A 84 5.93 -14.80 11.87
C VAL A 84 6.25 -14.58 10.39
N SER A 85 7.39 -15.06 9.91
CA SER A 85 7.77 -14.97 8.49
C SER A 85 6.72 -15.60 7.56
N ARG A 86 6.16 -16.74 7.96
CA ARG A 86 5.13 -17.45 7.18
C ARG A 86 3.79 -16.69 7.11
N PHE A 87 3.44 -15.94 8.15
CA PHE A 87 2.17 -15.22 8.22
C PHE A 87 2.28 -13.73 7.84
N ALA A 88 3.46 -13.12 7.89
CA ALA A 88 3.68 -11.71 7.58
C ALA A 88 3.16 -11.32 6.18
N THR A 89 3.36 -12.19 5.19
CA THR A 89 2.89 -11.97 3.80
C THR A 89 1.37 -12.01 3.63
N ARG A 90 0.62 -12.55 4.60
CA ARG A 90 -0.85 -12.60 4.54
C ARG A 90 -1.52 -11.38 5.13
N ILE A 91 -0.81 -10.60 5.97
CA ILE A 91 -1.37 -9.44 6.69
C ILE A 91 -1.47 -8.22 5.76
N ASP A 92 -0.53 -8.03 4.84
CA ASP A 92 -0.51 -6.91 3.88
C ASP A 92 -1.74 -6.84 2.97
N ARG A 93 -2.40 -7.97 2.71
CA ARG A 93 -3.59 -7.99 1.84
C ARG A 93 -4.81 -7.30 2.47
N SER A 94 -4.83 -7.14 3.81
CA SER A 94 -5.88 -6.40 4.52
C SER A 94 -5.61 -4.89 4.64
N GLN A 95 -4.35 -4.47 4.42
CA GLN A 95 -3.95 -3.06 4.36
C GLN A 95 -3.84 -2.52 2.93
N GLN A 96 -4.06 -3.36 1.90
CA GLN A 96 -4.31 -2.87 0.54
C GLN A 96 -5.69 -2.18 0.51
N ARG A 97 -5.69 -0.93 0.99
CA ARG A 97 -6.66 0.15 0.74
C ARG A 97 -8.10 -0.34 0.65
N ILE A 98 -8.76 -0.46 1.81
CA ILE A 98 -10.17 -0.10 1.86
C ILE A 98 -10.18 1.38 1.47
N LEU A 99 -10.63 1.68 0.25
CA LEU A 99 -10.93 3.03 -0.19
C LEU A 99 -11.78 3.65 0.91
N SER A 100 -11.31 4.72 1.56
CA SER A 100 -12.12 5.37 2.60
C SER A 100 -13.49 5.68 2.01
N GLU A 101 -14.58 5.52 2.76
CA GLU A 101 -15.95 5.74 2.25
C GLU A 101 -16.07 7.09 1.53
N GLU A 102 -15.31 8.07 1.99
CA GLU A 102 -15.15 9.41 1.40
C GLU A 102 -14.49 9.39 0.01
N GLU A 103 -13.35 8.71 -0.17
CA GLU A 103 -12.66 8.57 -1.47
C GLU A 103 -13.51 7.78 -2.49
N ALA A 104 -14.34 6.84 -2.01
CA ALA A 104 -15.26 6.09 -2.85
C ALA A 104 -16.40 6.96 -3.38
N GLN A 105 -16.94 7.84 -2.54
CA GLN A 105 -17.99 8.79 -2.92
C GLN A 105 -17.47 9.82 -3.92
N GLU A 106 -16.25 10.34 -3.72
CA GLU A 106 -15.63 11.27 -4.66
C GLU A 106 -15.43 10.67 -6.04
N GLN A 107 -14.94 9.43 -6.14
CA GLN A 107 -14.78 8.75 -7.43
C GLN A 107 -16.12 8.47 -8.13
N VAL A 108 -17.17 8.13 -7.38
CA VAL A 108 -18.51 7.95 -7.96
C VAL A 108 -19.04 9.28 -8.48
N ALA A 109 -18.91 10.36 -7.70
CA ALA A 109 -19.32 11.70 -8.12
C ALA A 109 -18.53 12.22 -9.34
N GLU A 110 -17.24 11.94 -9.43
CA GLU A 110 -16.44 12.28 -10.62
C GLU A 110 -16.88 11.48 -11.85
N ARG A 111 -17.17 10.18 -11.70
CA ARG A 111 -17.67 9.35 -12.80
C ARG A 111 -19.05 9.78 -13.27
N GLU A 112 -19.93 10.16 -12.35
CA GLU A 112 -21.25 10.71 -12.69
C GLU A 112 -21.12 12.04 -13.45
N ARG A 113 -20.24 12.95 -12.99
CA ARG A 113 -19.95 14.20 -13.72
C ARG A 113 -19.42 13.94 -15.12
N GLN A 114 -18.47 13.02 -15.27
CA GLN A 114 -17.91 12.65 -16.57
C GLN A 114 -18.97 12.02 -17.49
N ALA A 115 -19.87 11.19 -16.94
CA ALA A 115 -20.96 10.60 -17.71
C ALA A 115 -21.99 11.64 -18.15
N GLU A 116 -22.31 12.61 -17.29
CA GLU A 116 -23.18 13.74 -17.65
C GLU A 116 -22.54 14.65 -18.70
N GLU A 117 -21.25 14.95 -18.58
CA GLU A 117 -20.50 15.74 -19.56
C GLU A 117 -20.46 15.03 -20.93
N ALA A 118 -20.16 13.73 -20.96
CA ALA A 118 -20.17 12.95 -22.19
C ALA A 118 -21.56 12.89 -22.84
N GLN A 119 -22.64 12.77 -22.05
CA GLN A 119 -24.01 12.81 -22.59
C GLN A 119 -24.38 14.19 -23.15
N ARG A 120 -23.92 15.27 -22.53
CA ARG A 120 -24.13 16.64 -23.03
C ARG A 120 -23.41 16.86 -24.34
N GLU A 121 -22.15 16.46 -24.43
CA GLU A 121 -21.38 16.54 -25.68
C GLU A 121 -22.05 15.72 -26.80
N GLU A 122 -22.49 14.50 -26.51
CA GLU A 122 -23.17 13.64 -27.50
C GLU A 122 -24.51 14.24 -27.96
N THR A 123 -25.29 14.85 -27.05
CA THR A 123 -26.55 15.52 -27.41
C THR A 123 -26.31 16.82 -28.17
N GLU A 124 -25.28 17.59 -27.84
CA GLU A 124 -24.90 18.79 -28.58
C GLU A 124 -24.42 18.45 -30.01
N ASP A 125 -23.62 17.40 -30.17
CA ASP A 125 -23.16 16.94 -31.48
C ASP A 125 -24.30 16.32 -32.31
N ALA A 126 -25.22 15.59 -31.68
CA ALA A 126 -26.46 15.15 -32.32
C ALA A 126 -27.30 16.34 -32.79
N GLN A 127 -27.45 17.39 -31.97
CA GLN A 127 -28.19 18.59 -32.36
C GLN A 127 -27.48 19.38 -33.48
N ARG A 128 -26.14 19.51 -33.44
CA ARG A 128 -25.35 20.12 -34.51
C ARG A 128 -25.48 19.37 -35.81
N SER A 129 -25.34 18.05 -35.80
CA SER A 129 -25.47 17.23 -37.02
C SER A 129 -26.88 17.30 -37.61
N VAL A 130 -27.93 17.34 -36.78
CA VAL A 130 -29.31 17.56 -37.25
C VAL A 130 -29.49 18.98 -37.81
N HIS A 131 -28.91 20.01 -37.18
CA HIS A 131 -28.97 21.38 -37.67
C HIS A 131 -28.25 21.55 -39.02
N ASP A 132 -27.05 20.98 -39.13
CA ASP A 132 -26.22 21.00 -40.34
C ASP A 132 -26.91 20.23 -41.47
N ALA A 133 -27.45 19.03 -41.22
CA ALA A 133 -28.22 18.28 -42.20
C ALA A 133 -29.47 19.03 -42.70
N ARG A 134 -30.16 19.79 -41.81
CA ARG A 134 -31.27 20.66 -42.22
C ARG A 134 -30.81 21.84 -43.06
N GLN A 135 -29.67 22.44 -42.74
CA GLN A 135 -29.10 23.54 -43.53
C GLN A 135 -28.66 23.05 -44.91
N THR A 136 -27.89 21.97 -44.99
CA THR A 136 -27.43 21.39 -46.26
C THR A 136 -28.61 20.95 -47.13
N GLY A 137 -29.63 20.31 -46.53
CA GLY A 137 -30.84 19.96 -47.26
C GLY A 137 -31.68 21.17 -47.72
N ALA A 138 -31.66 22.27 -46.97
CA ALA A 138 -32.31 23.52 -47.40
C ALA A 138 -31.51 24.24 -48.49
N VAL A 139 -30.18 24.14 -48.46
CA VAL A 139 -29.28 24.69 -49.50
C VAL A 139 -29.43 23.89 -50.79
N ASP A 140 -29.48 22.56 -50.74
CA ASP A 140 -29.73 21.70 -51.91
C ASP A 140 -31.13 21.95 -52.51
N ALA A 141 -32.17 22.07 -51.66
CA ALA A 141 -33.52 22.37 -52.13
C ALA A 141 -33.64 23.78 -52.74
N ALA A 142 -32.88 24.76 -52.24
CA ALA A 142 -32.80 26.09 -52.82
C ALA A 142 -32.04 26.09 -54.16
N HIS A 143 -30.94 25.33 -54.27
CA HIS A 143 -30.17 25.16 -55.50
C HIS A 143 -30.99 24.46 -56.60
N ASP A 144 -31.79 23.44 -56.24
CA ASP A 144 -32.71 22.76 -57.16
C ASP A 144 -33.85 23.68 -57.63
N LEU A 145 -34.33 24.59 -56.77
CA LEU A 145 -35.33 25.59 -57.17
C LEU A 145 -34.76 26.67 -58.09
N GLU A 146 -33.49 27.03 -57.91
CA GLU A 146 -32.77 28.00 -58.74
C GLU A 146 -32.51 27.44 -60.15
N LEU A 147 -32.28 26.13 -60.29
CA LEU A 147 -32.14 25.45 -61.59
C LEU A 147 -33.46 25.28 -62.37
N VAL A 148 -34.62 25.35 -61.72
CA VAL A 148 -35.94 25.22 -62.37
C VAL A 148 -36.47 26.56 -62.89
N HIS A 149 -35.87 27.69 -62.49
CA HIS A 149 -36.29 29.03 -62.90
C HIS A 149 -35.24 29.77 -63.75
N ASP A 150 -34.72 29.12 -64.80
CA ASP A 150 -34.10 29.81 -65.94
C ASP A 150 -35.05 29.81 -67.15
N PRO A 151 -36.04 30.72 -67.21
CA PRO A 151 -36.65 31.08 -68.48
C PRO A 151 -35.80 32.18 -69.12
N GLU A 152 -35.35 31.91 -70.35
CA GLU A 152 -34.97 32.87 -71.41
C GLU A 152 -33.55 32.70 -71.95
N HIS A 153 -33.37 31.71 -72.83
CA HIS A 153 -32.62 31.95 -74.07
C HIS A 153 -33.49 31.59 -75.26
N GLY A 154 -34.23 32.61 -75.71
CA GLY A 154 -34.97 32.62 -76.95
C GLY A 154 -34.06 32.36 -78.14
N THR A 155 -34.54 31.49 -79.01
CA THR A 155 -34.10 31.32 -80.39
C THR A 155 -34.19 32.65 -81.13
N GLN A 156 -33.04 33.27 -81.41
CA GLN A 156 -32.94 34.28 -82.45
C GLN A 156 -32.89 33.57 -83.81
N GLU A 157 -33.98 33.70 -84.56
CA GLU A 157 -33.95 33.71 -86.02
C GLU A 157 -33.19 34.96 -86.47
N GLU A 158 -32.15 34.82 -87.30
CA GLU A 158 -31.82 35.83 -88.33
C GLU A 158 -31.08 35.16 -89.51
N HIS A 159 -31.73 35.29 -90.68
CA HIS A 159 -31.22 35.53 -92.04
C HIS A 159 -30.13 34.65 -92.68
#